data_AF-A0A671DZZ9-F1
#
_entry.id   AF-A0A671DZZ9-F1
#
_cell.length_a   1.000
_cell.length_b   1.000
_cell.length_c   1.000
_cell.angle_alpha   90.00
_cell.angle_beta   90.00
_cell.angle_gamma   90.00
#
_symmetry.space_group_name_H-M   'P 1'
#
loop_
_entity.id
_entity.type
_entity.pdbx_description
1 polymer ?
#
loop_
_entity_poly.entity_id
_entity_poly.type
_entity_poly.pdbx_seq_one_letter_code
_entity_poly.pdbx_strand_id
1 'polypeptide(L)' 'MNAAVVKRTQEALGKVIRRPPLTEKLLSKPPFRYLHDIITEVFLRRALHTGHHILDV' A
#
# COMPACT_ATOMS: atom_id res chain seq x y z
N MET A 1 18.54 -0.44 2.96
CA MET A 1 17.31 -1.02 3.56
C MET A 1 17.51 -2.53 3.62
N ASN A 2 17.12 -3.21 4.70
CA ASN A 2 17.29 -4.67 4.81
C ASN A 2 16.39 -5.39 3.79
N ALA A 3 16.95 -6.22 2.92
CA ALA A 3 16.22 -6.94 1.86
C ALA A 3 15.07 -7.80 2.41
N ALA A 4 15.24 -8.35 3.62
CA ALA A 4 14.19 -9.11 4.29
C ALA A 4 12.94 -8.26 4.63
N VAL A 5 13.14 -6.98 4.95
CA VAL A 5 12.04 -6.04 5.27
C VAL A 5 11.31 -5.64 3.98
N VAL A 6 12.06 -5.38 2.90
CA VAL A 6 11.49 -5.05 1.58
C VAL A 6 10.60 -6.20 1.09
N LYS A 7 11.09 -7.44 1.18
CA LYS A 7 10.35 -8.62 0.74
C LYS A 7 9.08 -8.84 1.57
N ARG A 8 9.17 -8.74 2.90
CA ARG A 8 7.98 -8.83 3.78
C ARG A 8 6.93 -7.77 3.45
N THR A 9 7.34 -6.54 3.16
CA THR A 9 6.44 -5.46 2.76
C THR A 9 5.78 -5.75 1.41
N GLN A 10 6.54 -6.28 0.44
CA GLN A 10 6.01 -6.71 -0.86
C GLN A 10 4.97 -7.83 -0.72
N GLU A 11 5.23 -8.82 0.12
CA GLU A 11 4.33 -9.96 0.33
C GLU A 11 3.06 -9.57 1.10
N ALA A 12 3.17 -8.66 2.07
CA ALA A 12 2.03 -8.17 2.84
C ALA A 12 1.14 -7.24 2.00
N LEU A 13 1.73 -6.23 1.36
CA LEU A 13 0.98 -5.24 0.58
C LEU A 13 0.55 -5.79 -0.78
N GLY A 14 1.31 -6.66 -1.44
CA GLY A 14 0.96 -7.21 -2.76
C GLY A 14 -0.32 -8.06 -2.76
N LYS A 15 -0.74 -8.57 -1.60
CA LYS A 15 -2.04 -9.24 -1.42
C LYS A 15 -3.19 -8.23 -1.34
N VAL A 16 -2.90 -7.06 -0.78
CA VAL A 16 -3.89 -6.03 -0.48
C VAL A 16 -3.98 -5.02 -1.60
N ILE A 17 -2.92 -4.62 -2.29
CA ILE A 17 -2.93 -3.55 -3.30
C ILE A 17 -2.25 -4.03 -4.60
N ARG A 18 -2.76 -3.58 -5.76
CA ARG A 18 -2.17 -3.92 -7.07
C ARG A 18 -1.31 -2.79 -7.66
N ARG A 19 -1.48 -1.58 -7.15
CA ARG A 19 -0.76 -0.36 -7.52
C ARG A 19 -0.61 0.48 -6.25
N PRO A 20 0.46 1.30 -6.11
CA PRO A 20 1.60 1.52 -7.01
C PRO A 20 2.68 0.39 -6.90
N PRO A 21 3.66 0.29 -7.82
CA PRO A 21 4.60 -0.82 -7.85
C PRO A 21 5.53 -0.83 -6.63
N LEU A 22 5.57 -1.96 -5.91
CA LEU A 22 6.34 -2.17 -4.68
C LEU A 22 7.82 -2.43 -4.98
N THR A 23 8.50 -1.51 -5.65
CA THR A 23 9.93 -1.66 -5.99
C THR A 23 10.83 -1.33 -4.80
N GLU A 24 12.02 -1.92 -4.77
CA GLU A 24 13.00 -1.68 -3.70
C GLU A 24 13.41 -0.19 -3.59
N LYS A 25 13.51 0.52 -4.73
CA LYS A 25 13.80 1.96 -4.75
C LYS A 25 12.71 2.79 -4.06
N LEU A 26 11.44 2.51 -4.36
CA LEU A 26 10.30 3.20 -3.76
C LEU A 26 10.12 2.84 -2.28
N LEU A 27 10.39 1.59 -1.90
CA LEU A 27 10.33 1.14 -0.52
C LEU A 27 11.52 1.63 0.33
N SER A 28 12.69 1.85 -0.27
CA SER A 28 13.87 2.32 0.44
C SER A 28 13.88 3.83 0.67
N LYS A 29 13.22 4.64 -0.17
CA LYS A 29 13.09 6.09 0.01
C LYS A 29 11.78 6.60 -0.58
N PRO A 30 10.63 6.32 0.08
CA PRO A 30 9.32 6.62 -0.49
C PRO A 30 9.06 8.13 -0.51
N PRO A 31 8.63 8.71 -1.66
CA PRO A 31 8.08 10.06 -1.68
C PRO A 31 6.73 10.08 -0.95
N PHE A 32 6.34 11.22 -0.38
CA PHE A 32 5.08 11.35 0.39
C PHE A 32 3.85 10.89 -0.40
N ARG A 33 3.79 11.24 -1.69
CA ARG A 33 2.70 10.81 -2.59
C ARG A 33 2.55 9.29 -2.66
N TYR A 34 3.65 8.55 -2.65
CA TYR A 34 3.63 7.09 -2.71
C TYR A 34 3.05 6.46 -1.44
N LEU A 35 3.37 7.03 -0.27
CA LEU A 35 2.78 6.59 1.00
C LEU A 35 1.28 6.88 1.04
N HIS A 36 0.88 8.09 0.62
CA HIS A 36 -0.53 8.47 0.54
C HIS A 36 -1.31 7.51 -0.35
N ASP A 37 -0.80 7.20 -1.55
CA ASP A 37 -1.44 6.30 -2.51
C ASP A 37 -1.65 4.89 -1.91
N ILE A 38 -0.63 4.34 -1.24
CA ILE A 38 -0.73 3.05 -0.55
C ILE A 38 -1.79 3.07 0.56
N ILE A 39 -1.83 4.12 1.38
CA ILE A 39 -2.78 4.23 2.50
C ILE A 39 -4.21 4.34 1.96
N THR A 40 -4.42 5.17 0.93
CA THR A 40 -5.73 5.32 0.27
C THR A 40 -6.22 4.00 -0.34
N GLU A 41 -5.36 3.28 -1.09
CA GLU A 41 -5.72 1.98 -1.69
C GLU A 41 -6.08 0.93 -0.62
N VAL A 42 -5.33 0.88 0.49
CA VAL A 42 -5.62 -0.05 1.60
C VAL A 42 -6.96 0.28 2.25
N PHE A 43 -7.26 1.57 2.48
CA PHE A 43 -8.55 2.00 3.03
C PHE A 43 -9.70 1.66 2.08
N LEU A 44 -9.55 1.99 0.79
CA LEU A 44 -10.56 1.74 -0.22
C LEU A 44 -10.87 0.24 -0.34
N ARG A 45 -9.85 -0.60 -0.47
CA ARG A 45 -10.07 -2.06 -0.60
C ARG A 45 -10.64 -2.68 0.65
N ARG A 46 -10.29 -2.19 1.84
CA ARG A 46 -10.87 -2.67 3.09
C ARG A 46 -12.33 -2.25 3.25
N ALA A 47 -12.68 -1.04 2.79
CA ALA A 47 -14.06 -0.57 2.72
C ALA A 47 -14.92 -1.43 1.78
N LEU A 48 -14.41 -1.79 0.60
CA LEU A 48 -15.11 -2.65 -0.35
C LEU A 48 -15.42 -4.05 0.22
N HIS A 49 -14.53 -4.61 1.05
CA HIS A 49 -14.73 -5.94 1.61
C HIS A 49 -15.65 -5.94 2.85
N THR A 50 -15.80 -4.80 3.53
CA THR A 50 -16.51 -4.70 4.82
C THR A 50 -17.79 -3.85 4.73
N GLY A 51 -18.14 -3.32 3.56
CA GLY A 51 -19.36 -2.51 3.39
C GLY A 51 -19.37 -1.19 4.19
N HIS A 52 -18.23 -0.75 4.72
CA HIS A 52 -18.14 0.52 5.45
C HIS A 52 -17.82 1.65 4.48
N HIS A 53 -18.84 2.43 4.15
CA HIS A 53 -18.78 3.62 3.29
C HIS A 53 -18.24 4.81 4.11
N ILE A 54 -16.92 4.89 4.30
CA ILE A 54 -16.29 5.92 5.15
C ILE A 54 -15.62 7.07 4.38
N LEU A 55 -15.67 7.08 3.05
CA LEU A 55 -15.04 8.14 2.25
C LEU A 55 -15.97 8.56 1.09
N ASP A 56 -17.00 9.34 1.43
CA ASP A 56 -17.82 10.13 0.49
C ASP A 56 -17.53 11.63 0.74
N VAL A 57 -16.26 12.03 0.55
CA VAL A 57 -15.85 13.46 0.61
C VAL A 57 -15.22 13.88 -0.69
#